data_AF-A0A6C8GLA7-F1
#
_entry.id   AF-A0A6C8GLA7-F1
#
_cell.length_a   1.000
_cell.length_b   1.000
_cell.length_c   1.000
_cell.angle_alpha   90.00
_cell.angle_beta   90.00
_cell.angle_gamma   90.00
#
_symmetry.space_group_name_H-M   'P 1'
#
loop_
_entity.id
_entity.type
_entity.pdbx_description
1 polymer ?
#
loop_
_entity_poly.entity_id
_entity_poly.type
_entity_poly.pdbx_seq_one_letter_code
_entity_poly.pdbx_strand_id
1 'polypeptide(L)' 'MEDDEGNNVGLVGQGSRVFIRTEKVPISVKIATDKQQGLFCKITFDKQIDENNVYICR' A
#
# COMPACT_ATOMS: atom_id res chain seq x y z
N MET A 1 -6.65 1.42 0.79
CA MET A 1 -5.38 1.11 0.10
C MET A 1 -5.77 0.26 -1.07
N GLU A 2 -5.34 0.66 -2.25
CA GLU A 2 -5.80 0.07 -3.51
C GLU A 2 -4.61 -0.49 -4.29
N ASP A 3 -4.82 -1.57 -5.04
CA ASP A 3 -3.87 -2.01 -6.05
C ASP A 3 -4.00 -1.18 -7.34
N ASP A 4 -3.23 -1.55 -8.38
CA ASP A 4 -3.28 -0.86 -9.68
C ASP A 4 -4.61 -1.08 -10.44
N GLU A 5 -5.42 -2.07 -10.04
CA GLU A 5 -6.76 -2.32 -10.59
C GLU A 5 -7.86 -1.56 -9.85
N GLY A 6 -7.52 -0.87 -8.75
CA GLY A 6 -8.45 -0.13 -7.91
C GLY A 6 -9.16 -0.99 -6.86
N ASN A 7 -8.77 -2.26 -6.69
CA ASN A 7 -9.32 -3.13 -5.66
C ASN A 7 -8.76 -2.73 -4.30
N ASN A 8 -9.62 -2.71 -3.28
CA ASN A 8 -9.14 -2.56 -1.92
C ASN A 8 -8.41 -3.83 -1.47
N VAL A 9 -7.10 -3.71 -1.29
CA VAL A 9 -6.22 -4.82 -0.88
C VAL A 9 -5.75 -4.69 0.57
N GLY A 10 -6.38 -3.81 1.37
CA GLY A 10 -6.10 -3.70 2.79
C GLY A 10 -6.20 -2.30 3.39
N LEU A 11 -5.50 -2.09 4.50
CA LEU A 11 -5.70 -0.94 5.39
C LEU A 11 -4.40 -0.36 5.95
N VAL A 12 -4.43 0.93 6.24
CA VAL A 12 -3.35 1.65 6.93
C VAL A 12 -3.70 1.70 8.41
N GLY A 13 -2.80 1.19 9.25
CA GLY A 13 -2.91 1.25 10.71
C GLY A 13 -2.05 2.37 11.31
N GLN A 14 -2.07 2.46 12.63
CA GLN A 14 -1.25 3.42 13.36
C GLN A 14 0.25 3.11 13.26
N GLY A 15 1.09 4.14 13.39
CA GLY A 15 2.55 4.00 13.37
C GLY A 15 3.11 3.68 11.98
N SER A 16 2.49 4.20 10.91
CA SER A 16 2.90 3.98 9.52
C SER A 16 2.93 2.51 9.10
N ARG A 17 2.03 1.70 9.68
CA ARG A 17 1.90 0.27 9.36
C ARG A 17 0.84 0.05 8.30
N VAL A 18 1.11 -0.88 7.39
CA VAL A 18 0.19 -1.27 6.32
C VAL A 18 -0.10 -2.75 6.44
N PHE A 19 -1.39 -3.12 6.38
CA PHE A 19 -1.81 -4.52 6.38
C PHE A 19 -2.41 -4.83 5.02
N ILE A 20 -1.76 -5.74 4.28
CA ILE A 20 -2.15 -6.14 2.93
C ILE A 20 -2.87 -7.49 3.01
N ARG A 21 -4.07 -7.59 2.42
CA ARG A 21 -4.93 -8.78 2.38
C ARG A 21 -5.21 -9.13 0.92
N THR A 22 -4.42 -10.03 0.36
CA THR A 22 -4.49 -10.43 -1.05
C THR A 22 -3.87 -11.82 -1.22
N GLU A 23 -4.38 -12.59 -2.18
CA GLU A 23 -3.83 -13.90 -2.58
C GLU A 23 -2.51 -13.77 -3.35
N LYS A 24 -2.27 -12.60 -3.96
CA LYS A 24 -1.07 -12.31 -4.75
C LYS A 24 -0.43 -11.02 -4.28
N VAL A 25 0.89 -11.05 -4.08
CA VAL A 25 1.67 -9.84 -3.79
C VAL A 25 1.42 -8.81 -4.91
N PRO A 26 0.88 -7.62 -4.59
CA PRO A 26 0.61 -6.60 -5.59
C PRO A 26 1.95 -6.01 -6.03
N ILE A 27 2.05 -5.60 -7.30
CA ILE A 27 3.24 -4.89 -7.81
C ILE A 27 3.39 -3.55 -7.09
N SER A 28 2.26 -2.92 -6.80
CA SER A 28 2.23 -1.65 -6.10
C SER A 28 0.91 -1.44 -5.37
N VAL A 29 0.93 -0.55 -4.38
CA VAL A 29 -0.28 -0.09 -3.71
C VAL A 29 -0.33 1.42 -3.66
N LYS A 30 -1.53 1.95 -3.90
CA LYS A 30 -1.90 3.35 -3.71
C LYS A 30 -2.44 3.53 -2.29
N ILE A 31 -1.80 4.40 -1.53
CA ILE A 31 -2.16 4.73 -0.15
C ILE A 31 -2.68 6.16 -0.12
N ALA A 32 -3.91 6.35 0.32
CA ALA A 32 -4.45 7.69 0.52
C ALA A 32 -3.79 8.34 1.75
N THR A 33 -3.11 9.46 1.55
CA THR A 33 -2.52 10.29 2.61
C THR A 33 -3.51 11.34 3.10
N ASP A 34 -4.34 11.85 2.19
CA ASP A 34 -5.51 12.66 2.49
C ASP A 34 -6.65 12.30 1.51
N LYS A 35 -7.65 11.59 2.01
CA LYS A 35 -8.81 11.17 1.20
C LYS A 35 -9.69 12.34 0.77
N GLN A 36 -9.79 13.39 1.56
CA GLN A 36 -10.66 14.53 1.26
C GLN A 36 -10.06 15.38 0.14
N GLN A 37 -8.74 15.53 0.12
CA GLN A 37 -8.01 16.26 -0.91
C GLN A 37 -7.64 15.38 -2.12
N GLY A 38 -7.97 14.09 -2.08
CA GLY A 38 -7.60 13.14 -3.14
C GLY A 38 -6.09 12.92 -3.24
N LEU A 39 -5.34 13.17 -2.16
CA LEU A 39 -3.90 12.97 -2.13
C LEU A 39 -3.58 11.50 -1.80
N PHE A 40 -2.67 10.95 -2.57
CA PHE A 40 -2.19 9.59 -2.42
C PHE A 40 -0.69 9.54 -2.64
N CYS A 41 -0.09 8.51 -2.07
CA CYS A 41 1.28 8.13 -2.32
C CYS A 41 1.32 6.67 -2.80
N LYS A 42 2.39 6.30 -3.48
CA LYS A 42 2.55 4.96 -4.05
C LYS A 42 3.71 4.22 -3.40
N ILE A 43 3.48 2.96 -3.05
CA ILE A 43 4.54 2.01 -2.69
C ILE A 43 4.63 0.98 -3.79
N THR A 44 5.84 0.73 -4.29
CA THR A 44 6.13 -0.34 -5.24
C THR A 44 6.85 -1.46 -4.50
N PHE A 45 6.42 -2.70 -4.73
CA PHE A 45 7.04 -3.89 -4.17
C PHE A 45 7.84 -4.60 -5.26
N ASP A 46 8.91 -5.28 -4.84
CA ASP A 46 9.57 -6.27 -5.68
C ASP A 46 8.74 -7.58 -5.71
N LYS A 47 9.30 -8.68 -6.21
CA LYS A 47 8.61 -9.98 -6.30
C LYS A 47 8.08 -10.53 -4.97
N GLN A 48 8.59 -10.03 -3.84
CA GLN A 48 8.18 -10.41 -2.50
C GLN A 48 8.12 -9.19 -1.58
N ILE A 49 7.22 -9.24 -0.59
CA ILE A 49 7.18 -8.29 0.51
C ILE A 49 8.03 -8.87 1.64
N ASP A 50 9.05 -8.13 2.07
CA ASP A 50 9.85 -8.45 3.24
C ASP A 50 9.38 -7.58 4.40
N GLU A 51 8.80 -8.22 5.41
CA GLU A 51 8.26 -7.53 6.60
C GLU A 51 9.35 -6.83 7.44
N ASN A 52 10.63 -7.15 7.22
CA ASN A 52 11.76 -6.51 7.89
C ASN A 52 12.27 -5.28 7.13
N ASN A 53 11.84 -5.06 5.88
CA ASN A 53 12.20 -3.89 5.09
C ASN A 53 11.26 -2.71 5.33
N VAL A 54 11.83 -1.51 5.26
CA VAL A 54 11.06 -0.26 5.31
C VAL A 54 10.74 0.17 3.88
N TYR A 55 9.45 0.19 3.55
CA TYR A 55 8.96 0.69 2.27
C TYR A 55 8.61 2.17 2.37
N ILE A 56 9.18 2.98 1.47
CA ILE A 56 8.98 4.43 1.44
C ILE A 56 7.90 4.76 0.42
N CYS A 57 6.87 5.47 0.87
CA CYS A 57 5.84 6.00 -0.01
C CYS A 57 6.39 7.22 -0.77
N ARG A 58 6.15 7.27 -2.08
CA ARG A 58 6.51 8.39 -2.96
C ARG A 58 5.29 9.11 -3.50
#